data_AF-A0A3D3ZZ44-F1
#
_entry.id   AF-A0A3D3ZZ44-F1
#
_cell.length_a   1.000
_cell.length_b   1.000
_cell.length_c   1.000
_cell.angle_alpha   90.00
_cell.angle_beta   90.00
_cell.angle_gamma   90.00
#
_symmetry.space_group_name_H-M   'P 1'
#
loop_
_entity.id
_entity.type
_entity.pdbx_description
1 polymer ?
#
loop_
_entity_poly.entity_id
_entity_poly.type
_entity_poly.pdbx_seq_one_letter_code
_entity_poly.pdbx_strand_id
1 'polypeptide(L)'
;MNQNDPSRSIEPNYGWRGIRVPLVIAVALVLLVYLLGVVCFEVIDDIGAIMILSGADGFHASAEVPFISTTFNHLILSLYQWYPDIAWYGWLLITTTTIAATVLICLVIQLPITKPTKGAMLLFTLVVLTQCLLSPTYTKSALLCLFSSFVVLLQSQNAQTSKVGGKSLIAILYWLSYFWRWKVTLIFTVFAFPVLLIASNRQLQRLTILLAVIAGPIVLDQLWSSSLETDSSREFLEFYELRSRFFDRPGGAASESLSIVASRIGWHPDDYQVIRNTFLLHDEQRVSTQSLRQFLDENAKANTGSFSASIQRAISALGENKAILLLAITIGILVVTERLPDFVKASSREKTKLACVLVALAGIIGFLLYFRMVPRIAIPIAIYTVLIVTVFPLGQRQNTS
;
A
#
# COMPACT_ATOMS: atom_id res chain seq x y z
N MET A 1 42.81 18.92 -12.86
CA MET A 1 42.14 17.61 -13.03
C MET A 1 42.33 16.82 -11.75
N ASN A 2 41.34 16.81 -10.84
CA ASN A 2 41.35 15.93 -9.68
C ASN A 2 40.14 14.99 -9.83
N GLN A 3 40.43 13.75 -10.21
CA GLN A 3 39.47 12.67 -10.33
C GLN A 3 39.19 12.07 -8.95
N ASN A 4 37.90 11.87 -8.68
CA ASN A 4 37.34 10.81 -7.86
C ASN A 4 37.81 10.72 -6.40
N ASP A 5 37.26 11.61 -5.58
CA ASP A 5 36.97 11.25 -4.19
C ASP A 5 35.60 10.53 -4.16
N PRO A 6 35.53 9.21 -3.92
CA PRO A 6 34.28 8.46 -3.85
C PRO A 6 33.49 8.74 -2.56
N SER A 7 34.03 9.55 -1.64
CA SER A 7 33.44 9.81 -0.33
C SER A 7 32.52 11.03 -0.26
N ARG A 8 32.26 11.72 -1.38
CA ARG A 8 31.17 12.71 -1.44
C ARG A 8 29.84 11.99 -1.34
N SER A 9 29.36 11.84 -0.10
CA SER A 9 27.96 11.60 0.21
C SER A 9 27.14 12.64 -0.56
N ILE A 10 26.43 12.19 -1.59
CA ILE A 10 25.46 13.01 -2.29
C ILE A 10 24.36 13.28 -1.26
N GLU A 11 24.37 14.46 -0.66
CA GLU A 11 23.34 14.85 0.29
C GLU A 11 21.96 14.74 -0.40
N PRO A 12 20.99 14.01 0.19
CA PRO A 12 19.65 13.95 -0.36
C PRO A 12 19.00 15.33 -0.29
N ASN A 13 18.91 16.00 -1.44
CA ASN A 13 18.35 17.34 -1.57
C ASN A 13 16.83 17.23 -1.81
N TYR A 14 16.06 17.27 -0.72
CA TYR A 14 14.59 17.42 -0.76
C TYR A 14 14.15 18.88 -0.90
N GLY A 15 15.06 19.81 -1.23
CA GLY A 15 14.72 21.20 -1.51
C GLY A 15 14.11 21.37 -2.90
N TRP A 16 13.52 22.53 -3.15
CA TRP A 16 12.83 22.86 -4.40
C TRP A 16 13.63 22.54 -5.67
N ARG A 17 14.97 22.65 -5.65
CA ARG A 17 15.83 22.33 -6.81
C ARG A 17 15.96 20.83 -7.08
N GLY A 18 15.93 19.99 -6.03
CA GLY A 18 16.02 18.53 -6.16
C GLY A 18 14.71 17.85 -6.54
N ILE A 19 13.57 18.50 -6.29
CA ILE A 19 12.23 17.95 -6.57
C ILE A 19 11.73 18.30 -7.99
N ARG A 20 12.24 19.36 -8.63
CA ARG A 20 11.67 19.82 -9.93
C ARG A 20 11.65 18.74 -11.00
N VAL A 21 12.78 18.08 -11.23
CA VAL A 21 12.89 17.06 -12.28
C VAL A 21 12.00 15.86 -11.96
N PRO A 22 12.04 15.27 -10.74
CA PRO A 22 11.09 14.24 -10.33
C PRO A 22 9.62 14.64 -10.49
N LEU A 23 9.26 15.86 -10.11
CA LEU A 23 7.90 16.36 -10.22
C LEU A 23 7.46 16.49 -11.68
N VAL A 24 8.33 17.05 -12.55
CA VAL A 24 8.06 17.15 -13.99
C VAL A 24 7.86 15.76 -14.59
N ILE A 25 8.69 14.78 -14.24
CA ILE A 25 8.55 13.40 -14.71
C ILE A 25 7.21 12.81 -14.24
N ALA A 26 6.87 12.96 -12.96
CA ALA A 26 5.62 12.44 -12.40
C ALA A 26 4.40 13.09 -13.07
N VAL A 27 4.39 14.41 -13.23
CA VAL A 27 3.31 15.15 -13.91
C VAL A 27 3.22 14.76 -15.38
N ALA A 28 4.34 14.67 -16.09
CA ALA A 28 4.36 14.23 -17.49
C ALA A 28 3.80 12.81 -17.65
N LEU A 29 4.10 11.92 -16.69
CA LEU A 29 3.55 10.57 -16.69
C LEU A 29 2.03 10.55 -16.49
N VAL A 30 1.52 11.36 -15.55
CA VAL A 30 0.08 11.51 -15.34
C VAL A 30 -0.60 12.05 -16.60
N LEU A 31 -0.05 13.11 -17.20
CA LEU A 31 -0.57 13.69 -18.43
C LEU A 31 -0.55 12.67 -19.59
N LEU A 32 0.53 11.91 -19.74
CA LEU A 32 0.63 10.86 -20.75
C LEU A 32 -0.47 9.81 -20.57
N VAL A 33 -0.65 9.29 -19.35
CA VAL A 33 -1.68 8.28 -19.06
C VAL A 33 -3.08 8.84 -19.29
N TYR A 34 -3.33 10.10 -18.91
CA TYR A 34 -4.59 10.78 -19.14
C TYR A 34 -4.87 10.94 -20.64
N LEU A 35 -3.88 11.38 -21.43
CA LEU A 35 -3.99 11.55 -22.89
C LEU A 35 -4.24 10.24 -23.63
N LEU A 36 -3.76 9.11 -23.10
CA LEU A 36 -4.04 7.79 -23.67
C LEU A 36 -5.51 7.37 -23.49
N GLY A 37 -6.27 8.02 -22.59
CA GLY A 37 -7.70 7.79 -22.41
C GLY A 37 -8.08 6.43 -21.82
N VAL A 38 -7.12 5.70 -21.22
CA VAL A 38 -7.32 4.32 -20.73
C VAL A 38 -7.50 4.24 -19.21
N VAL A 39 -7.88 5.34 -18.56
CA VAL A 39 -7.98 5.38 -17.08
C VAL A 39 -9.32 4.82 -16.63
N CYS A 40 -9.29 3.64 -16.03
CA CYS A 40 -10.46 3.01 -15.40
C CYS A 40 -10.10 2.57 -13.98
N PHE A 41 -10.99 2.83 -13.01
CA PHE A 41 -10.82 2.32 -11.65
C PHE A 41 -10.73 0.79 -11.66
N GLU A 42 -9.72 0.24 -10.98
CA GLU A 42 -9.48 -1.21 -10.96
C GLU A 42 -10.52 -1.96 -10.10
N VAL A 43 -11.02 -1.29 -9.06
CA VAL A 43 -11.85 -1.91 -8.03
C VAL A 43 -13.15 -1.14 -7.90
N ILE A 44 -14.24 -1.89 -7.84
CA ILE A 44 -15.60 -1.37 -7.69
C ILE A 44 -15.81 -0.61 -6.37
N ASP A 45 -14.99 -0.88 -5.34
CA ASP A 45 -14.97 -0.12 -4.08
C ASP A 45 -14.64 1.37 -4.31
N ASP A 46 -13.75 1.70 -5.25
CA ASP A 46 -13.45 3.10 -5.60
C ASP A 46 -14.68 3.77 -6.24
N ILE A 47 -15.42 3.03 -7.09
CA ILE A 47 -16.66 3.50 -7.72
C ILE A 47 -17.76 3.68 -6.67
N GLY A 48 -17.92 2.72 -5.76
CA GLY A 48 -18.88 2.81 -4.65
C GLY A 48 -18.61 3.99 -3.73
N ALA A 49 -17.33 4.29 -3.44
CA ALA A 49 -16.96 5.49 -2.69
C ALA A 49 -17.39 6.77 -3.41
N ILE A 50 -17.19 6.85 -4.74
CA ILE A 50 -17.63 8.00 -5.54
C ILE A 50 -19.15 8.14 -5.49
N MET A 51 -19.88 7.04 -5.71
CA MET A 51 -21.35 7.01 -5.69
C MET A 51 -21.89 7.57 -4.36
N ILE A 52 -21.39 7.06 -3.23
CA ILE A 52 -21.81 7.51 -1.89
C ILE A 52 -21.44 8.99 -1.63
N LEU A 53 -20.22 9.41 -1.96
CA LEU A 53 -19.74 10.79 -1.65
C LEU A 53 -20.38 11.86 -2.51
N SER A 54 -20.69 11.54 -3.77
CA SER A 54 -21.27 12.49 -4.73
C SER A 54 -22.79 12.42 -4.83
N GLY A 55 -23.40 11.30 -4.42
CA GLY A 55 -24.82 11.02 -4.67
C GLY A 55 -25.13 10.73 -6.14
N ALA A 56 -24.12 10.33 -6.94
CA ALA A 56 -24.24 10.13 -8.38
C ALA A 56 -25.19 8.99 -8.79
N ASP A 57 -25.59 8.14 -7.85
CA ASP A 57 -26.49 6.99 -8.04
C ASP A 57 -27.95 7.30 -7.70
N GLY A 58 -28.27 8.57 -7.43
CA GLY A 58 -29.62 9.03 -7.09
C GLY A 58 -29.95 8.96 -5.60
N PHE A 59 -29.01 8.46 -4.77
CA PHE A 59 -29.12 8.56 -3.31
C PHE A 59 -28.51 9.87 -2.80
N HIS A 60 -28.86 10.24 -1.56
CA HIS A 60 -28.29 11.41 -0.93
C HIS A 60 -26.79 11.22 -0.66
N ALA A 61 -25.98 12.21 -1.05
CA ALA A 61 -24.55 12.23 -0.77
C ALA A 61 -24.27 12.08 0.73
N SER A 62 -23.38 11.17 1.08
CA SER A 62 -23.07 10.81 2.47
C SER A 62 -21.56 10.68 2.70
N ALA A 63 -21.13 10.95 3.93
CA ALA A 63 -19.76 10.75 4.39
C ALA A 63 -19.52 9.32 4.92
N GLU A 64 -20.54 8.45 4.93
CA GLU A 64 -20.49 7.09 5.47
C GLU A 64 -19.85 6.09 4.48
N VAL A 65 -18.67 6.43 3.95
CA VAL A 65 -17.92 5.54 3.05
C VAL A 65 -17.01 4.62 3.85
N PRO A 66 -17.04 3.30 3.60
CA PRO A 66 -16.13 2.37 4.25
C PRO A 66 -14.68 2.60 3.81
N PHE A 67 -13.73 2.22 4.69
CA PHE A 67 -12.26 2.19 4.48
C PHE A 67 -11.50 3.51 4.44
N ILE A 68 -12.12 4.59 3.98
CA ILE A 68 -11.56 5.94 4.00
C ILE A 68 -11.72 6.49 5.42
N SER A 69 -10.80 7.35 5.89
CA SER A 69 -10.95 7.97 7.21
C SER A 69 -12.17 8.90 7.24
N THR A 70 -12.82 9.00 8.39
CA THR A 70 -14.02 9.82 8.56
C THR A 70 -13.77 11.29 8.24
N THR A 71 -12.65 11.85 8.71
CA THR A 71 -12.23 13.23 8.39
C THR A 71 -12.14 13.46 6.89
N PHE A 72 -11.55 12.52 6.16
CA PHE A 72 -11.35 12.66 4.71
C PHE A 72 -12.66 12.47 3.93
N ASN A 73 -13.57 11.59 4.38
CA ASN A 73 -14.92 11.50 3.81
C ASN A 73 -15.67 12.82 3.90
N HIS A 74 -15.68 13.45 5.09
CA HIS A 74 -16.32 14.75 5.27
C HIS A 74 -15.68 15.84 4.41
N LEU A 75 -14.35 15.82 4.25
CA LEU A 75 -13.66 16.75 3.36
C LEU A 75 -14.12 16.57 1.91
N ILE A 76 -14.12 15.34 1.39
CA ILE A 76 -14.51 15.06 0.01
C ILE A 76 -16.00 15.39 -0.21
N LEU A 77 -16.87 15.01 0.72
CA LEU A 77 -18.29 15.36 0.69
C LEU A 77 -18.48 16.88 0.62
N SER A 78 -17.78 17.64 1.46
CA SER A 78 -17.87 19.11 1.46
C SER A 78 -17.43 19.71 0.11
N LEU A 79 -16.41 19.14 -0.52
CA LEU A 79 -15.97 19.56 -1.85
C LEU A 79 -17.05 19.30 -2.92
N TYR A 80 -17.69 18.12 -2.90
CA TYR A 80 -18.81 17.82 -3.79
C TYR A 80 -20.02 18.72 -3.53
N GLN A 81 -20.30 19.09 -2.28
CA GLN A 81 -21.38 20.03 -1.95
C GLN A 81 -21.11 21.44 -2.49
N TRP A 82 -19.85 21.88 -2.52
CA TRP A 82 -19.49 23.19 -3.07
C TRP A 82 -19.43 23.20 -4.60
N TYR A 83 -18.92 22.12 -5.20
CA TYR A 83 -18.78 21.98 -6.65
C TYR A 83 -19.06 20.53 -7.07
N PRO A 84 -20.33 20.18 -7.34
CA PRO A 84 -20.73 18.79 -7.60
C PRO A 84 -20.21 18.24 -8.93
N ASP A 85 -20.01 19.10 -9.93
CA ASP A 85 -19.57 18.69 -11.28
C ASP A 85 -18.08 18.31 -11.34
N ILE A 86 -17.31 18.63 -10.31
CA ILE A 86 -15.88 18.34 -10.25
C ILE A 86 -15.68 16.93 -9.68
N ALA A 87 -14.93 16.10 -10.40
CA ALA A 87 -14.55 14.75 -9.96
C ALA A 87 -13.49 14.78 -8.82
N TRP A 88 -13.83 15.38 -7.66
CA TRP A 88 -12.92 15.61 -6.54
C TRP A 88 -12.20 14.36 -6.07
N TYR A 89 -12.91 13.24 -5.96
CA TYR A 89 -12.31 11.96 -5.59
C TYR A 89 -11.15 11.58 -6.52
N GLY A 90 -11.39 11.62 -7.84
CA GLY A 90 -10.38 11.28 -8.85
C GLY A 90 -9.19 12.24 -8.81
N TRP A 91 -9.44 13.55 -8.70
CA TRP A 91 -8.39 14.56 -8.60
C TRP A 91 -7.51 14.38 -7.37
N LEU A 92 -8.12 14.18 -6.19
CA LEU A 92 -7.38 13.95 -4.95
C LEU A 92 -6.55 12.66 -5.03
N LEU A 93 -7.11 11.61 -5.63
CA LEU A 93 -6.44 10.32 -5.77
C LEU A 93 -5.21 10.41 -6.69
N ILE A 94 -5.38 11.03 -7.86
CA ILE A 94 -4.29 11.27 -8.82
C ILE A 94 -3.23 12.17 -8.19
N THR A 95 -3.63 13.23 -7.49
CA THR A 95 -2.70 14.14 -6.80
C THR A 95 -1.88 13.39 -5.75
N THR A 96 -2.52 12.54 -4.95
CA THR A 96 -1.85 11.72 -3.93
C THR A 96 -0.85 10.76 -4.58
N THR A 97 -1.26 10.09 -5.66
CA THR A 97 -0.38 9.19 -6.44
C THR A 97 0.81 9.95 -7.02
N THR A 98 0.60 11.17 -7.52
CA THR A 98 1.64 12.03 -8.09
C THR A 98 2.65 12.47 -7.04
N ILE A 99 2.19 12.79 -5.83
CA ILE A 99 3.06 13.11 -4.69
C ILE A 99 3.93 11.90 -4.36
N ALA A 100 3.33 10.71 -4.20
CA ALA A 100 4.07 9.48 -3.92
C ALA A 100 5.08 9.14 -5.04
N ALA A 101 4.66 9.27 -6.30
CA ALA A 101 5.49 9.09 -7.49
C ALA A 101 6.71 10.01 -7.48
N THR A 102 6.49 11.30 -7.22
CA THR A 102 7.54 12.31 -7.13
C THR A 102 8.57 11.93 -6.07
N VAL A 103 8.11 11.51 -4.88
CA VAL A 103 8.98 11.08 -3.79
C VAL A 103 9.77 9.83 -4.17
N LEU A 104 9.13 8.81 -4.76
CA LEU A 104 9.82 7.58 -5.20
C LEU A 104 10.89 7.85 -6.24
N ILE A 105 10.61 8.70 -7.23
CA ILE A 105 11.60 9.11 -8.23
C ILE A 105 12.76 9.86 -7.55
N CYS A 106 12.48 10.76 -6.60
CA CYS A 106 13.52 11.42 -5.80
C CYS A 106 14.40 10.38 -5.06
N LEU A 107 13.77 9.43 -4.38
CA LEU A 107 14.45 8.39 -3.60
C LEU A 107 15.39 7.57 -4.49
N VAL A 108 14.96 7.19 -5.70
CA VAL A 108 15.77 6.41 -6.64
C VAL A 108 16.94 7.20 -7.20
N ILE A 109 16.73 8.47 -7.58
CA ILE A 109 17.81 9.33 -8.11
C ILE A 109 18.93 9.49 -7.07
N GLN A 110 18.56 9.53 -5.79
CA GLN A 110 19.48 9.73 -4.67
C GLN A 110 20.16 8.43 -4.19
N LEU A 111 19.84 7.27 -4.78
CA LEU A 111 20.48 6.01 -4.38
C LEU A 111 21.99 6.00 -4.68
N PRO A 112 22.81 5.49 -3.75
CA PRO A 112 24.26 5.37 -3.91
C PRO A 112 24.62 4.12 -4.73
N ILE A 113 24.11 4.06 -5.96
CA ILE A 113 24.31 2.95 -6.92
C ILE A 113 24.82 3.50 -8.26
N THR A 114 25.35 2.61 -9.10
CA THR A 114 25.87 2.94 -10.43
C THR A 114 24.78 3.50 -11.35
N LYS A 115 25.19 4.30 -12.35
CA LYS A 115 24.28 4.86 -13.36
C LYS A 115 23.40 3.82 -14.07
N PRO A 116 23.91 2.67 -14.55
CA PRO A 116 23.06 1.67 -15.22
C PRO A 116 22.01 1.07 -14.29
N THR A 117 22.37 0.67 -13.06
CA THR A 117 21.42 0.12 -12.08
C THR A 117 20.40 1.17 -11.67
N LYS A 118 20.81 2.43 -11.50
CA LYS A 118 19.90 3.55 -11.28
C LYS A 118 18.91 3.74 -12.43
N GLY A 119 19.38 3.64 -13.67
CA GLY A 119 18.52 3.68 -14.86
C GLY A 119 17.49 2.55 -14.86
N ALA A 120 17.91 1.33 -14.54
CA ALA A 120 17.02 0.17 -14.42
C ALA A 120 15.99 0.33 -13.29
N MET A 121 16.40 0.85 -12.12
CA MET A 121 15.50 1.15 -11.01
C MET A 121 14.52 2.27 -11.33
N LEU A 122 14.95 3.30 -12.08
CA LEU A 122 14.06 4.36 -12.56
C LEU A 122 13.03 3.79 -13.54
N LEU A 123 13.46 2.97 -14.50
CA LEU A 123 12.54 2.31 -15.42
C LEU A 123 11.52 1.44 -14.68
N PHE A 124 11.98 0.63 -13.72
CA PHE A 124 11.10 -0.17 -12.87
C PHE A 124 10.10 0.68 -12.09
N THR A 125 10.56 1.79 -11.51
CA THR A 125 9.71 2.75 -10.80
C THR A 125 8.67 3.35 -11.74
N LEU A 126 9.08 3.76 -12.95
CA LEU A 126 8.15 4.28 -13.95
C LEU A 126 7.11 3.24 -14.37
N VAL A 127 7.50 1.97 -14.60
CA VAL A 127 6.55 0.89 -14.92
C VAL A 127 5.51 0.70 -13.80
N VAL A 128 5.97 0.67 -12.55
CA VAL A 128 5.09 0.59 -11.37
C VAL A 128 4.12 1.76 -11.32
N LEU A 129 4.62 2.98 -11.49
CA LEU A 129 3.80 4.19 -11.44
C LEU A 129 2.80 4.25 -12.59
N THR A 130 3.18 3.86 -13.80
CA THR A 130 2.28 3.74 -14.94
C THR A 130 1.14 2.77 -14.63
N GLN A 131 1.43 1.60 -14.05
CA GLN A 131 0.41 0.63 -13.67
C GLN A 131 -0.52 1.17 -12.56
N CYS A 132 0.00 1.99 -11.65
CA CYS A 132 -0.81 2.66 -10.64
C CYS A 132 -1.71 3.75 -11.22
N LEU A 133 -1.29 4.40 -12.30
CA LEU A 133 -2.07 5.47 -12.96
C LEU A 133 -3.07 4.93 -13.99
N LEU A 134 -2.76 3.83 -14.68
CA LEU A 134 -3.68 3.17 -15.62
C LEU A 134 -4.87 2.52 -14.92
N SER A 135 -4.63 2.00 -13.71
CA SER A 135 -5.65 1.33 -12.91
C SER A 135 -5.63 1.91 -11.49
N PRO A 136 -6.10 3.16 -11.31
CA PRO A 136 -6.03 3.86 -10.04
C PRO A 136 -6.89 3.15 -8.98
N THR A 137 -6.34 3.06 -7.78
CA THR A 137 -7.09 2.67 -6.57
C THR A 137 -6.57 3.45 -5.37
N TYR A 138 -7.45 3.74 -4.41
CA TYR A 138 -7.04 4.34 -3.13
C TYR A 138 -6.03 3.46 -2.36
N THR A 139 -6.06 2.13 -2.52
CA THR A 139 -5.04 1.24 -1.90
C THR A 139 -3.66 1.38 -2.49
N LYS A 140 -3.49 1.45 -3.82
CA LYS A 140 -2.16 1.67 -4.42
C LYS A 140 -1.57 2.98 -3.94
N SER A 141 -2.38 4.05 -4.00
CA SER A 141 -1.97 5.40 -3.59
C SER A 141 -1.57 5.45 -2.12
N ALA A 142 -2.38 4.84 -1.25
CA ALA A 142 -2.08 4.75 0.18
C ALA A 142 -0.76 3.99 0.44
N LEU A 143 -0.63 2.78 -0.11
CA LEU A 143 0.56 1.95 0.11
C LEU A 143 1.84 2.57 -0.48
N LEU A 144 1.77 3.23 -1.64
CA LEU A 144 2.91 3.96 -2.17
C LEU A 144 3.34 5.09 -1.22
N CYS A 145 2.39 5.85 -0.66
CA CYS A 145 2.71 6.89 0.33
C CYS A 145 3.34 6.28 1.59
N LEU A 146 2.72 5.22 2.15
CA LEU A 146 3.20 4.55 3.36
C LEU A 146 4.62 4.04 3.19
N PHE A 147 4.88 3.26 2.13
CA PHE A 147 6.19 2.69 1.89
C PHE A 147 7.25 3.73 1.53
N SER A 148 6.86 4.79 0.82
CA SER A 148 7.76 5.94 0.59
C SER A 148 8.15 6.61 1.90
N SER A 149 7.22 6.76 2.84
CA SER A 149 7.50 7.33 4.17
C SER A 149 8.59 6.55 4.92
N PHE A 150 8.55 5.21 4.83
CA PHE A 150 9.52 4.31 5.45
C PHE A 150 10.90 4.37 4.78
N VAL A 151 10.95 4.44 3.45
CA VAL A 151 12.23 4.57 2.72
C VAL A 151 12.86 5.95 2.94
N VAL A 152 12.07 7.03 2.96
CA VAL A 152 12.55 8.39 3.30
C VAL A 152 13.16 8.40 4.71
N LEU A 153 12.53 7.74 5.67
CA LEU A 153 13.07 7.61 7.02
C LEU A 153 14.47 6.95 7.01
N LEU A 154 14.63 5.86 6.26
CA LEU A 154 15.92 5.17 6.13
C LEU A 154 16.97 6.04 5.44
N GLN A 155 16.66 6.67 4.31
CA GLN A 155 17.63 7.50 3.58
C GLN A 155 18.05 8.77 4.34
N SER A 156 17.22 9.26 5.28
CA SER A 156 17.54 10.41 6.14
C SER A 156 18.72 10.19 7.12
N GLN A 157 19.33 8.99 7.12
CA GLN A 157 20.55 8.64 7.85
C GLN A 157 21.78 9.45 7.38
N ASN A 158 21.88 9.74 6.08
CA ASN A 158 23.14 10.19 5.46
C ASN A 158 23.29 11.71 5.32
N ALA A 159 22.27 12.49 5.67
CA ALA A 159 22.28 13.95 5.50
C ALA A 159 22.32 14.67 6.85
N GLN A 160 23.44 15.32 7.16
CA GLN A 160 23.60 16.13 8.37
C GLN A 160 22.66 17.36 8.38
N THR A 161 22.03 17.72 7.24
CA THR A 161 21.50 19.06 6.97
C THR A 161 20.00 19.18 6.70
N SER A 162 19.24 18.11 6.42
CA SER A 162 17.77 18.22 6.18
C SER A 162 16.95 18.10 7.49
N LYS A 163 17.10 19.05 8.42
CA LYS A 163 16.51 18.93 9.78
C LYS A 163 14.98 19.12 9.87
N VAL A 164 14.32 19.73 8.88
CA VAL A 164 12.88 20.08 8.98
C VAL A 164 12.03 19.48 7.86
N GLY A 165 12.46 19.55 6.59
CA GLY A 165 11.65 19.09 5.44
C GLY A 165 11.37 17.58 5.39
N GLY A 166 12.36 16.75 5.77
CA GLY A 166 12.20 15.29 5.73
C GLY A 166 11.19 14.75 6.75
N LYS A 167 11.08 15.35 7.94
CA LYS A 167 10.15 14.88 8.98
C LYS A 167 8.70 15.16 8.61
N SER A 168 8.44 16.39 8.15
CA SER A 168 7.11 16.80 7.69
C SER A 168 6.68 15.97 6.49
N LEU A 169 7.58 15.67 5.56
CA LEU A 169 7.27 14.82 4.42
C LEU A 169 6.86 13.40 4.83
N ILE A 170 7.60 12.76 5.75
CA ILE A 170 7.24 11.42 6.24
C ILE A 170 5.85 11.44 6.88
N ALA A 171 5.57 12.44 7.73
CA ALA A 171 4.26 12.61 8.35
C ALA A 171 3.16 12.78 7.29
N ILE A 172 3.34 13.70 6.34
CA ILE A 172 2.38 13.98 5.26
C ILE A 172 2.08 12.71 4.46
N LEU A 173 3.10 11.95 4.07
CA LEU A 173 2.92 10.71 3.32
C LEU A 173 2.15 9.66 4.14
N TYR A 174 2.48 9.52 5.43
CA TYR A 174 1.74 8.60 6.30
C TYR A 174 0.28 9.04 6.45
N TRP A 175 0.03 10.33 6.65
CA TRP A 175 -1.32 10.90 6.74
C TRP A 175 -2.13 10.69 5.47
N LEU A 176 -1.54 10.95 4.30
CA LEU A 176 -2.20 10.66 3.03
C LEU A 176 -2.55 9.17 2.91
N SER A 177 -1.66 8.26 3.32
CA SER A 177 -1.99 6.84 3.37
C SER A 177 -3.17 6.55 4.31
N TYR A 178 -3.13 7.10 5.51
CA TYR A 178 -4.16 6.91 6.52
C TYR A 178 -5.52 7.41 6.03
N PHE A 179 -5.57 8.61 5.46
CA PHE A 179 -6.81 9.22 4.98
C PHE A 179 -7.49 8.39 3.89
N TRP A 180 -6.72 7.87 2.94
CA TRP A 180 -7.26 7.03 1.86
C TRP A 180 -7.65 5.63 2.31
N ARG A 181 -6.89 5.02 3.23
CA ARG A 181 -7.13 3.62 3.62
C ARG A 181 -6.63 3.32 5.03
N TRP A 182 -7.37 3.79 6.03
CA TRP A 182 -6.90 3.79 7.43
C TRP A 182 -6.62 2.37 7.96
N LYS A 183 -7.55 1.42 7.80
CA LYS A 183 -7.37 0.02 8.27
C LYS A 183 -6.14 -0.62 7.63
N VAL A 184 -5.97 -0.46 6.31
CA VAL A 184 -4.82 -1.02 5.59
C VAL A 184 -3.53 -0.33 6.00
N THR A 185 -3.52 0.99 6.18
CA THR A 185 -2.35 1.73 6.64
C THR A 185 -1.88 1.23 8.01
N LEU A 186 -2.80 1.03 8.94
CA LEU A 186 -2.48 0.49 10.27
C LEU A 186 -1.93 -0.94 10.19
N ILE A 187 -2.58 -1.84 9.44
CA ILE A 187 -2.11 -3.22 9.25
C ILE A 187 -0.72 -3.25 8.61
N PHE A 188 -0.53 -2.47 7.54
CA PHE A 188 0.72 -2.44 6.78
C PHE A 188 1.83 -1.66 7.47
N THR A 189 1.55 -1.00 8.60
CA THR A 189 2.59 -0.45 9.47
C THR A 189 3.51 -1.56 10.01
N VAL A 190 3.10 -2.83 9.98
CA VAL A 190 3.99 -3.98 10.26
C VAL A 190 5.23 -4.01 9.34
N PHE A 191 5.14 -3.46 8.12
CA PHE A 191 6.30 -3.33 7.23
C PHE A 191 7.35 -2.33 7.73
N ALA A 192 7.06 -1.53 8.76
CA ALA A 192 8.07 -0.76 9.49
C ALA A 192 9.02 -1.67 10.29
N PHE A 193 8.67 -2.93 10.58
CA PHE A 193 9.54 -3.83 11.35
C PHE A 193 10.92 -4.06 10.69
N PRO A 194 11.02 -4.40 9.39
CA PRO A 194 12.29 -4.37 8.66
C PRO A 194 13.07 -3.06 8.79
N VAL A 195 12.38 -1.91 8.81
CA VAL A 195 12.98 -0.58 8.97
C VAL A 195 13.57 -0.42 10.36
N LEU A 196 12.86 -0.89 11.41
CA LEU A 196 13.34 -0.86 12.80
C LEU A 196 14.65 -1.64 13.00
N LEU A 197 14.83 -2.75 12.29
CA LEU A 197 16.05 -3.57 12.35
C LEU A 197 17.27 -2.86 11.74
N ILE A 198 17.02 -1.97 10.78
CA ILE A 198 18.04 -1.19 10.06
C ILE A 198 18.32 0.15 10.76
N ALA A 199 17.29 0.73 11.39
CA ALA A 199 17.33 2.08 11.91
C ALA A 199 18.38 2.28 13.01
N SER A 200 19.00 3.45 13.04
CA SER A 200 19.88 3.87 14.13
C SER A 200 19.06 4.35 15.34
N ASN A 201 19.66 4.42 16.54
CA ASN A 201 18.97 4.90 17.75
C ASN A 201 18.34 6.31 17.55
N ARG A 202 19.02 7.18 16.80
CA ARG A 202 18.50 8.51 16.46
C ARG A 202 17.29 8.45 15.54
N GLN A 203 17.23 7.50 14.61
CA GLN A 203 16.07 7.27 13.76
C GLN A 203 14.92 6.62 14.53
N LEU A 204 15.22 5.69 15.44
CA LEU A 204 14.22 5.12 16.33
C LEU A 204 13.56 6.23 17.16
N GLN A 205 14.34 7.14 17.77
CA GLN A 205 13.79 8.29 18.48
C GLN A 205 12.94 9.19 17.57
N ARG A 206 13.38 9.45 16.34
CA ARG A 206 12.59 10.23 15.35
C ARG A 206 11.30 9.51 14.98
N LEU A 207 11.34 8.20 14.80
CA LEU A 207 10.19 7.36 14.50
C LEU A 207 9.23 7.35 15.68
N THR A 208 9.71 7.28 16.92
CA THR A 208 8.84 7.36 18.12
C THR A 208 8.11 8.70 18.19
N ILE A 209 8.81 9.82 17.97
CA ILE A 209 8.18 11.15 17.94
C ILE A 209 7.18 11.25 16.79
N LEU A 210 7.55 10.74 15.62
CA LEU A 210 6.68 10.73 14.44
C LEU A 210 5.42 9.89 14.69
N LEU A 211 5.56 8.69 15.26
CA LEU A 211 4.46 7.83 15.64
C LEU A 211 3.55 8.50 16.67
N ALA A 212 4.11 9.25 17.63
CA ALA A 212 3.32 10.02 18.59
C ALA A 212 2.52 11.16 17.90
N VAL A 213 3.16 11.90 16.99
CA VAL A 213 2.50 12.95 16.19
C VAL A 213 1.43 12.39 15.27
N ILE A 214 1.64 11.17 14.74
CA ILE A 214 0.67 10.47 13.90
C ILE A 214 -0.48 9.89 14.74
N ALA A 215 -0.19 9.31 15.91
CA ALA A 215 -1.19 8.64 16.73
C ALA A 215 -2.26 9.59 17.24
N GLY A 216 -1.89 10.83 17.62
CA GLY A 216 -2.82 11.82 18.16
C GLY A 216 -4.03 12.07 17.24
N PRO A 217 -3.84 12.54 16.00
CA PRO A 217 -4.97 12.81 15.12
C PRO A 217 -5.65 11.53 14.58
N ILE A 218 -4.99 10.36 14.60
CA ILE A 218 -5.66 9.07 14.34
C ILE A 218 -6.68 8.80 15.44
N VAL A 219 -6.27 8.97 16.71
CA VAL A 219 -7.18 8.81 17.85
C VAL A 219 -8.32 9.83 17.77
N LEU A 220 -8.03 11.09 17.42
CA LEU A 220 -9.08 12.10 17.25
C LEU A 220 -10.05 11.76 16.11
N ASP A 221 -9.56 11.31 14.95
CA ASP A 221 -10.40 10.87 13.83
C ASP A 221 -11.29 9.68 14.22
N GLN A 222 -10.75 8.72 14.97
CA GLN A 222 -11.53 7.56 15.43
C GLN A 222 -12.54 7.92 16.53
N LEU A 223 -12.19 8.83 17.45
CA LEU A 223 -13.12 9.35 18.45
C LEU A 223 -14.26 10.12 17.78
N TRP A 224 -13.93 10.99 16.82
CA TRP A 224 -14.91 11.69 16.00
C TRP A 224 -15.82 10.71 15.26
N SER A 225 -15.22 9.71 14.60
CA SER A 225 -15.96 8.66 13.89
C SER A 225 -16.95 7.95 14.80
N SER A 226 -16.52 7.57 16.00
CA SER A 226 -17.40 6.90 16.97
C SER A 226 -18.54 7.79 17.46
N SER A 227 -18.33 9.11 17.50
CA SER A 227 -19.36 10.07 17.91
C SER A 227 -20.42 10.34 16.83
N LEU A 228 -20.10 10.08 15.56
CA LEU A 228 -21.00 10.25 14.42
C LEU A 228 -21.72 8.95 14.02
N GLU A 229 -21.39 7.83 14.65
CA GLU A 229 -21.88 6.52 14.26
C GLU A 229 -23.39 6.39 14.55
N THR A 230 -24.18 6.21 13.49
CA THR A 230 -25.62 5.93 13.56
C THR A 230 -25.86 4.42 13.61
N ASP A 231 -27.02 3.98 14.11
CA ASP A 231 -27.36 2.55 14.13
C ASP A 231 -27.42 1.95 12.72
N SER A 232 -27.95 2.69 11.74
CA SER A 232 -27.96 2.29 10.33
C SER A 232 -26.54 2.18 9.74
N SER A 233 -25.65 3.13 10.08
CA SER A 233 -24.25 3.05 9.65
C SER A 233 -23.56 1.84 10.27
N ARG A 234 -23.87 1.48 11.52
CA ARG A 234 -23.30 0.31 12.19
C ARG A 234 -23.74 -0.99 11.53
N GLU A 235 -25.02 -1.15 11.24
CA GLU A 235 -25.56 -2.31 10.52
C GLU A 235 -24.94 -2.46 9.13
N PHE A 236 -24.82 -1.35 8.39
CA PHE A 236 -24.16 -1.33 7.10
C PHE A 236 -22.68 -1.73 7.18
N LEU A 237 -21.94 -1.19 8.16
CA LEU A 237 -20.52 -1.53 8.36
C LEU A 237 -20.34 -2.99 8.78
N GLU A 238 -21.24 -3.55 9.58
CA GLU A 238 -21.24 -4.96 9.97
C GLU A 238 -21.45 -5.86 8.75
N PHE A 239 -22.48 -5.56 7.94
CA PHE A 239 -22.71 -6.26 6.68
C PHE A 239 -21.47 -6.20 5.79
N TYR A 240 -20.90 -5.00 5.64
CA TYR A 240 -19.75 -4.78 4.77
C TYR A 240 -18.51 -5.54 5.27
N GLU A 241 -18.30 -5.63 6.58
CA GLU A 241 -17.21 -6.42 7.15
C GLU A 241 -17.39 -7.91 6.85
N LEU A 242 -18.59 -8.46 7.06
CA LEU A 242 -18.90 -9.85 6.72
C LEU A 242 -18.74 -10.10 5.22
N ARG A 243 -19.20 -9.17 4.38
CA ARG A 243 -18.99 -9.20 2.93
C ARG A 243 -17.51 -9.24 2.62
N SER A 244 -16.69 -8.36 3.19
CA SER A 244 -15.24 -8.37 2.96
C SER A 244 -14.60 -9.71 3.35
N ARG A 245 -15.05 -10.34 4.46
CA ARG A 245 -14.59 -11.68 4.85
C ARG A 245 -15.02 -12.74 3.84
N PHE A 246 -16.26 -12.66 3.37
CA PHE A 246 -16.81 -13.55 2.37
C PHE A 246 -16.25 -13.34 0.96
N PHE A 247 -15.72 -12.17 0.59
CA PHE A 247 -15.18 -11.86 -0.75
C PHE A 247 -13.66 -11.93 -0.83
N ASP A 248 -12.98 -11.62 0.26
CA ASP A 248 -11.55 -11.35 0.23
C ASP A 248 -10.74 -12.34 1.06
N ARG A 249 -11.37 -13.09 1.97
CA ARG A 249 -10.65 -14.00 2.86
C ARG A 249 -10.83 -15.47 2.47
N PRO A 250 -9.89 -16.33 2.90
CA PRO A 250 -9.99 -17.78 2.69
C PRO A 250 -11.27 -18.40 3.26
N GLY A 251 -11.80 -17.84 4.35
CA GLY A 251 -13.05 -18.34 4.96
C GLY A 251 -14.27 -18.24 4.05
N GLY A 252 -14.27 -17.33 3.08
CA GLY A 252 -15.33 -17.23 2.07
C GLY A 252 -15.03 -17.99 0.77
N ALA A 253 -13.88 -18.67 0.66
CA ALA A 253 -13.53 -19.40 -0.55
C ALA A 253 -14.32 -20.71 -0.66
N ALA A 254 -14.56 -21.14 -1.89
CA ALA A 254 -15.23 -22.41 -2.18
C ALA A 254 -14.49 -23.57 -1.50
N SER A 255 -15.23 -24.36 -0.72
CA SER A 255 -14.76 -25.63 -0.19
C SER A 255 -15.13 -26.77 -1.12
N GLU A 256 -14.52 -27.93 -0.92
CA GLU A 256 -14.97 -29.18 -1.57
C GLU A 256 -16.43 -29.51 -1.20
N SER A 257 -16.88 -29.02 -0.05
CA SER A 257 -18.27 -29.14 0.44
C SER A 257 -19.16 -27.95 0.07
N LEU A 258 -18.79 -27.13 -0.94
CA LEU A 258 -19.52 -25.91 -1.28
C LEU A 258 -21.02 -26.17 -1.52
N SER A 259 -21.39 -27.26 -2.19
CA SER A 259 -22.79 -27.61 -2.46
C SER A 259 -23.59 -27.88 -1.19
N ILE A 260 -22.97 -28.55 -0.21
CA ILE A 260 -23.56 -28.83 1.10
C ILE A 260 -23.68 -27.54 1.91
N VAL A 261 -22.64 -26.70 1.91
CA VAL A 261 -22.64 -25.43 2.63
C VAL A 261 -23.68 -24.47 2.05
N ALA A 262 -23.72 -24.32 0.72
CA ALA A 262 -24.66 -23.44 0.03
C ALA A 262 -26.11 -23.90 0.25
N SER A 263 -26.40 -25.19 0.08
CA SER A 263 -27.77 -25.70 0.31
C SER A 263 -28.26 -25.51 1.75
N ARG A 264 -27.39 -25.61 2.76
CA ARG A 264 -27.74 -25.39 4.17
C ARG A 264 -28.22 -23.97 4.48
N ILE A 265 -27.76 -22.99 3.72
CA ILE A 265 -28.16 -21.58 3.87
C ILE A 265 -29.18 -21.15 2.81
N GLY A 266 -29.72 -22.10 2.04
CA GLY A 266 -30.70 -21.81 0.98
C GLY A 266 -30.12 -21.17 -0.28
N TRP A 267 -28.80 -21.28 -0.50
CA TRP A 267 -28.13 -20.84 -1.73
C TRP A 267 -27.95 -22.00 -2.72
N HIS A 268 -28.02 -21.69 -4.00
CA HIS A 268 -27.50 -22.54 -5.06
C HIS A 268 -25.97 -22.36 -5.18
N PRO A 269 -25.19 -23.38 -5.59
CA PRO A 269 -23.76 -23.20 -5.89
C PRO A 269 -23.45 -22.10 -6.91
N ASP A 270 -24.38 -21.85 -7.84
CA ASP A 270 -24.25 -20.75 -8.81
C ASP A 270 -24.49 -19.38 -8.17
N ASP A 271 -25.37 -19.29 -7.16
CA ASP A 271 -25.55 -18.06 -6.38
C ASP A 271 -24.23 -17.69 -5.71
N TYR A 272 -23.49 -18.67 -5.17
CA TYR A 272 -22.16 -18.42 -4.61
C TYR A 272 -21.23 -17.76 -5.63
N GLN A 273 -21.21 -18.21 -6.90
CA GLN A 273 -20.32 -17.63 -7.91
C GLN A 273 -20.70 -16.20 -8.27
N VAL A 274 -22.00 -15.91 -8.41
CA VAL A 274 -22.49 -14.56 -8.71
C VAL A 274 -22.24 -13.63 -7.52
N ILE A 275 -22.56 -14.10 -6.31
CA ILE A 275 -22.34 -13.33 -5.09
C ILE A 275 -20.85 -13.06 -4.95
N ARG A 276 -20.01 -14.08 -4.83
CA ARG A 276 -18.57 -13.95 -4.57
C ARG A 276 -17.80 -13.12 -5.60
N ASN A 277 -18.21 -13.13 -6.86
CA ASN A 277 -17.44 -12.46 -7.92
C ASN A 277 -18.05 -11.13 -8.39
N THR A 278 -19.33 -10.85 -8.10
CA THR A 278 -20.04 -9.77 -8.80
C THR A 278 -20.98 -8.96 -7.91
N PHE A 279 -21.54 -9.52 -6.84
CA PHE A 279 -22.61 -8.85 -6.09
C PHE A 279 -22.08 -7.88 -5.02
N LEU A 280 -22.61 -6.66 -4.98
CA LEU A 280 -22.13 -5.62 -4.05
C LEU A 280 -23.16 -5.12 -3.06
N LEU A 281 -24.43 -5.32 -3.36
CA LEU A 281 -25.52 -4.70 -2.62
C LEU A 281 -25.94 -5.57 -1.44
N HIS A 282 -26.51 -4.93 -0.43
CA HIS A 282 -27.23 -5.63 0.63
C HIS A 282 -28.57 -6.10 0.07
N ASP A 283 -28.88 -7.38 0.28
CA ASP A 283 -30.18 -7.97 -0.09
C ASP A 283 -30.71 -8.71 1.14
N GLU A 284 -31.79 -8.20 1.72
CA GLU A 284 -32.42 -8.75 2.92
C GLU A 284 -32.81 -10.24 2.76
N GLN A 285 -33.10 -10.68 1.53
CA GLN A 285 -33.60 -12.02 1.27
C GLN A 285 -32.48 -13.03 1.00
N ARG A 286 -31.42 -12.64 0.28
CA ARG A 286 -30.37 -13.59 -0.17
C ARG A 286 -28.99 -13.27 0.35
N VAL A 287 -28.59 -12.00 0.34
CA VAL A 287 -27.23 -11.55 0.72
C VAL A 287 -27.33 -10.57 1.88
N SER A 288 -27.75 -11.10 3.04
CA SER A 288 -27.92 -10.36 4.29
C SER A 288 -26.76 -10.63 5.24
N THR A 289 -26.65 -9.81 6.29
CA THR A 289 -25.71 -10.04 7.40
C THR A 289 -25.82 -11.46 7.96
N GLN A 290 -27.05 -11.97 8.09
CA GLN A 290 -27.31 -13.30 8.61
C GLN A 290 -26.83 -14.39 7.64
N SER A 291 -27.16 -14.30 6.35
CA SER A 291 -26.79 -15.35 5.39
C SER A 291 -25.27 -15.43 5.19
N LEU A 292 -24.59 -14.28 5.14
CA LEU A 292 -23.12 -14.22 5.07
C LEU A 292 -22.45 -14.82 6.32
N ARG A 293 -22.97 -14.52 7.52
CA ARG A 293 -22.47 -15.09 8.76
C ARG A 293 -22.64 -16.61 8.78
N GLN A 294 -23.83 -17.09 8.44
CA GLN A 294 -24.12 -18.53 8.37
C GLN A 294 -23.22 -19.24 7.36
N PHE A 295 -23.01 -18.68 6.17
CA PHE A 295 -22.08 -19.24 5.19
C PHE A 295 -20.67 -19.38 5.78
N LEU A 296 -20.14 -18.29 6.35
CA LEU A 296 -18.78 -18.26 6.88
C LEU A 296 -18.59 -19.29 8.01
N ASP A 297 -19.59 -19.44 8.87
CA ASP A 297 -19.55 -20.40 9.98
C ASP A 297 -19.65 -21.85 9.49
N GLU A 298 -20.57 -22.15 8.57
CA GLU A 298 -20.71 -23.50 7.99
C GLU A 298 -19.48 -23.87 7.14
N ASN A 299 -18.94 -22.93 6.37
CA ASN A 299 -17.74 -23.15 5.58
C ASN A 299 -16.50 -23.33 6.48
N ALA A 300 -16.41 -22.64 7.62
CA ALA A 300 -15.34 -22.84 8.58
C ALA A 300 -15.39 -24.23 9.24
N LYS A 301 -16.60 -24.77 9.50
CA LYS A 301 -16.78 -26.14 10.00
C LYS A 301 -16.41 -27.19 8.95
N ALA A 302 -16.76 -26.93 7.69
CA ALA A 302 -16.49 -27.84 6.57
C ALA A 302 -15.02 -27.82 6.12
N ASN A 303 -14.34 -26.68 6.20
CA ASN A 303 -12.93 -26.52 5.86
C ASN A 303 -12.03 -26.70 7.09
N THR A 304 -11.68 -27.95 7.40
CA THR A 304 -10.60 -28.25 8.35
C THR A 304 -9.23 -27.99 7.70
N GLY A 305 -8.89 -26.72 7.50
CA GLY A 305 -7.51 -26.26 7.31
C GLY A 305 -6.65 -27.01 6.29
N SER A 306 -7.18 -27.35 5.11
CA SER A 306 -6.39 -28.08 4.11
C SER A 306 -5.16 -27.27 3.66
N PHE A 307 -3.98 -27.81 3.95
CA PHE A 307 -2.69 -27.23 3.58
C PHE A 307 -2.53 -27.10 2.05
N SER A 308 -3.10 -28.04 1.28
CA SER A 308 -3.07 -28.01 -0.19
C SER A 308 -3.84 -26.81 -0.76
N ALA A 309 -5.04 -26.53 -0.23
CA ALA A 309 -5.83 -25.37 -0.62
C ALA A 309 -5.13 -24.04 -0.27
N SER A 310 -4.28 -24.05 0.76
CA SER A 310 -3.48 -22.89 1.16
C SER A 310 -2.30 -22.65 0.20
N ILE A 311 -1.63 -23.71 -0.23
CA ILE A 311 -0.58 -23.66 -1.26
C ILE A 311 -1.16 -23.20 -2.60
N GLN A 312 -2.29 -23.77 -3.02
CA GLN A 312 -2.90 -23.43 -4.31
C GLN A 312 -3.25 -21.94 -4.39
N ARG A 313 -3.73 -21.34 -3.29
CA ARG A 313 -3.97 -19.89 -3.18
C ARG A 313 -2.69 -19.07 -3.29
N ALA A 314 -1.61 -19.50 -2.64
CA ALA A 314 -0.32 -18.83 -2.77
C ALA A 314 0.19 -18.88 -4.22
N ILE A 315 0.05 -20.04 -4.89
CA ILE A 315 0.44 -20.21 -6.30
C ILE A 315 -0.42 -19.35 -7.22
N SER A 316 -1.74 -19.29 -7.02
CA SER A 316 -2.62 -18.45 -7.84
C SER A 316 -2.27 -16.97 -7.67
N ALA A 317 -2.02 -16.52 -6.43
CA ALA A 317 -1.59 -15.16 -6.15
C ALA A 317 -0.24 -14.84 -6.81
N LEU A 318 0.73 -15.76 -6.80
CA LEU A 318 1.99 -15.59 -7.53
C LEU A 318 1.75 -15.49 -9.05
N GLY A 319 0.85 -16.29 -9.59
CA GLY A 319 0.46 -16.28 -11.00
C GLY A 319 -0.15 -14.96 -11.45
N GLU A 320 -1.07 -14.40 -10.66
CA GLU A 320 -1.70 -13.09 -10.89
C GLU A 320 -0.68 -11.95 -10.89
N ASN A 321 0.36 -12.04 -10.05
CA ASN A 321 1.38 -11.01 -9.87
C ASN A 321 2.69 -11.30 -10.61
N LYS A 322 2.73 -12.32 -11.49
CA LYS A 322 3.98 -12.86 -12.06
C LYS A 322 4.86 -11.79 -12.69
N ALA A 323 4.28 -10.88 -13.48
CA ALA A 323 5.04 -9.91 -14.26
C ALA A 323 5.78 -8.92 -13.35
N ILE A 324 5.08 -8.37 -12.35
CA ILE A 324 5.68 -7.39 -11.44
C ILE A 324 6.67 -8.04 -10.48
N LEU A 325 6.40 -9.27 -10.02
CA LEU A 325 7.32 -10.01 -9.15
C LEU A 325 8.60 -10.39 -9.89
N LEU A 326 8.49 -10.85 -11.13
CA LEU A 326 9.65 -11.23 -11.94
C LEU A 326 10.52 -10.01 -12.25
N LEU A 327 9.90 -8.88 -12.58
CA LEU A 327 10.61 -7.60 -12.73
C LEU A 327 11.32 -7.16 -11.44
N ALA A 328 10.64 -7.24 -10.30
CA ALA A 328 11.22 -6.90 -9.00
C ALA A 328 12.39 -7.82 -8.63
N ILE A 329 12.30 -9.12 -8.93
CA ILE A 329 13.38 -10.09 -8.74
C ILE A 329 14.56 -9.75 -9.65
N THR A 330 14.33 -9.46 -10.93
CA THR A 330 15.40 -9.09 -11.87
C THR A 330 16.15 -7.84 -11.41
N ILE A 331 15.43 -6.80 -10.99
CA ILE A 331 16.05 -5.59 -10.45
C ILE A 331 16.74 -5.87 -9.11
N GLY A 332 16.14 -6.68 -8.25
CA GLY A 332 16.73 -7.11 -6.99
C GLY A 332 18.06 -7.84 -7.18
N ILE A 333 18.13 -8.77 -8.15
CA ILE A 333 19.37 -9.47 -8.52
C ILE A 333 20.42 -8.47 -8.99
N LEU A 334 20.05 -7.51 -9.85
CA LEU A 334 20.96 -6.46 -10.33
C LEU A 334 21.53 -5.60 -9.19
N VAL A 335 20.68 -5.23 -8.22
CA VAL A 335 21.13 -4.48 -7.04
C VAL A 335 22.06 -5.32 -6.17
N VAL A 336 21.71 -6.59 -5.93
CA VAL A 336 22.52 -7.49 -5.10
C VAL A 336 23.88 -7.77 -5.74
N THR A 337 23.93 -7.96 -7.06
CA THR A 337 25.19 -8.21 -7.78
C THR A 337 26.11 -7.00 -7.75
N GLU A 338 25.56 -5.79 -7.93
CA GLU A 338 26.33 -4.55 -7.78
C GLU A 338 26.89 -4.39 -6.37
N ARG A 339 26.09 -4.69 -5.35
CA ARG A 339 26.47 -4.54 -3.93
C ARG A 339 27.22 -5.75 -3.36
N LEU A 340 27.53 -6.75 -4.17
CA LEU A 340 28.24 -7.96 -3.74
C LEU A 340 29.59 -7.66 -3.05
N PRO A 341 30.42 -6.70 -3.52
CA PRO A 341 31.66 -6.35 -2.82
C PRO A 341 31.42 -5.82 -1.39
N ASP A 342 30.34 -5.06 -1.19
CA ASP A 342 29.97 -4.53 0.13
C ASP A 342 29.49 -5.66 1.05
N PHE A 343 28.72 -6.61 0.52
CA PHE A 343 28.29 -7.80 1.27
C PHE A 343 29.49 -8.64 1.74
N VAL A 344 30.50 -8.83 0.89
CA VAL A 344 31.71 -9.57 1.26
C VAL A 344 32.43 -8.88 2.41
N LYS A 345 32.59 -7.55 2.33
CA LYS A 345 33.26 -6.72 3.34
C LYS A 345 32.43 -6.48 4.61
N ALA A 346 31.13 -6.74 4.59
CA ALA A 346 30.24 -6.53 5.73
C ALA A 346 30.62 -7.42 6.93
N SER A 347 30.48 -6.85 8.12
CA SER A 347 30.66 -7.56 9.39
C SER A 347 29.62 -8.67 9.56
N SER A 348 29.93 -9.67 10.40
CA SER A 348 28.98 -10.74 10.74
C SER A 348 27.65 -10.16 11.26
N ARG A 349 27.71 -9.10 12.08
CA ARG A 349 26.52 -8.40 12.61
C ARG A 349 25.65 -7.79 11.51
N GLU A 350 26.25 -7.13 10.51
CA GLU A 350 25.49 -6.56 9.38
C GLU A 350 24.85 -7.65 8.52
N LYS A 351 25.56 -8.77 8.29
CA LYS A 351 25.02 -9.94 7.59
C LYS A 351 23.84 -10.56 8.33
N THR A 352 23.93 -10.72 9.65
CA THR A 352 22.80 -11.18 10.48
C THR A 352 21.62 -10.22 10.41
N LYS A 353 21.84 -8.91 10.51
CA LYS A 353 20.77 -7.91 10.39
C LYS A 353 20.06 -7.99 9.04
N LEU A 354 20.82 -8.10 7.95
CA LEU A 354 20.26 -8.28 6.61
C LEU A 354 19.42 -9.56 6.53
N ALA A 355 19.95 -10.68 7.04
CA ALA A 355 19.21 -11.94 7.07
C ALA A 355 17.89 -11.80 7.84
N CYS A 356 17.90 -11.13 9.00
CA CYS A 356 16.68 -10.85 9.76
C CYS A 356 15.68 -9.98 8.96
N VAL A 357 16.16 -8.96 8.25
CA VAL A 357 15.32 -8.12 7.38
C VAL A 357 14.68 -8.93 6.26
N LEU A 358 15.46 -9.78 5.58
CA LEU A 358 14.97 -10.64 4.51
C LEU A 358 13.97 -11.68 5.01
N VAL A 359 14.23 -12.31 6.17
CA VAL A 359 13.29 -13.24 6.81
C VAL A 359 12.00 -12.53 7.22
N ALA A 360 12.10 -11.31 7.77
CA ALA A 360 10.92 -10.52 8.13
C ALA A 360 10.08 -10.18 6.89
N LEU A 361 10.70 -9.69 5.81
CA LEU A 361 10.01 -9.40 4.56
C LEU A 361 9.39 -10.66 3.96
N ALA A 362 10.11 -11.78 3.93
CA ALA A 362 9.61 -13.06 3.43
C ALA A 362 8.43 -13.57 4.26
N GLY A 363 8.47 -13.42 5.60
CA GLY A 363 7.37 -13.79 6.48
C GLY A 363 6.11 -12.96 6.23
N ILE A 364 6.25 -11.64 6.10
CA ILE A 364 5.11 -10.75 5.82
C ILE A 364 4.55 -11.02 4.41
N ILE A 365 5.39 -11.19 3.40
CA ILE A 365 4.96 -11.52 2.04
C ILE A 365 4.29 -12.90 2.00
N GLY A 366 4.84 -13.91 2.69
CA GLY A 366 4.25 -15.24 2.80
C GLY A 366 2.87 -15.21 3.46
N PHE A 367 2.71 -14.41 4.51
CA PHE A 367 1.40 -14.15 5.12
C PHE A 367 0.41 -13.54 4.13
N LEU A 368 0.84 -12.55 3.33
CA LEU A 368 -0.03 -11.93 2.32
C LEU A 368 -0.38 -12.87 1.17
N LEU A 369 0.54 -13.72 0.73
CA LEU A 369 0.28 -14.77 -0.27
C LEU A 369 -0.79 -15.76 0.22
N TYR A 370 -0.79 -16.08 1.51
CA TYR A 370 -1.82 -16.93 2.11
C TYR A 370 -3.17 -16.23 2.22
N PHE A 371 -3.20 -14.98 2.70
CA PHE A 371 -4.43 -14.24 2.97
C PHE A 371 -5.06 -13.70 1.70
N ARG A 372 -4.35 -12.79 1.01
CA ARG A 372 -4.72 -12.22 -0.29
C ARG A 372 -3.63 -11.27 -0.78
N MET A 373 -2.85 -11.67 -1.78
CA MET A 373 -1.89 -10.80 -2.45
C MET A 373 -2.42 -10.45 -3.85
N VAL A 374 -3.21 -9.39 -3.92
CA VAL A 374 -3.74 -8.83 -5.17
C VAL A 374 -2.77 -7.84 -5.81
N PRO A 375 -2.87 -7.57 -7.13
CA PRO A 375 -1.98 -6.63 -7.83
C PRO A 375 -1.81 -5.27 -7.14
N ARG A 376 -2.92 -4.65 -6.73
CA ARG A 376 -2.92 -3.37 -5.99
C ARG A 376 -2.12 -3.37 -4.67
N ILE A 377 -1.83 -4.53 -4.08
CA ILE A 377 -0.98 -4.69 -2.90
C ILE A 377 0.44 -5.12 -3.30
N ALA A 378 0.55 -6.07 -4.24
CA ALA A 378 1.83 -6.61 -4.69
C ALA A 378 2.75 -5.55 -5.31
N ILE A 379 2.18 -4.63 -6.10
CA ILE A 379 2.93 -3.61 -6.83
C ILE A 379 3.67 -2.65 -5.86
N PRO A 380 3.01 -2.01 -4.87
CA PRO A 380 3.72 -1.19 -3.88
C PRO A 380 4.74 -1.99 -3.04
N ILE A 381 4.44 -3.24 -2.69
CA ILE A 381 5.37 -4.08 -1.91
C ILE A 381 6.64 -4.39 -2.73
N ALA A 382 6.50 -4.66 -4.02
CA ALA A 382 7.60 -5.00 -4.89
C ALA A 382 8.64 -3.88 -4.94
N ILE A 383 8.20 -2.64 -5.19
CA ILE A 383 9.09 -1.48 -5.20
C ILE A 383 9.69 -1.20 -3.82
N TYR A 384 8.89 -1.30 -2.75
CA TYR A 384 9.36 -1.14 -1.37
C TYR A 384 10.48 -2.13 -1.01
N THR A 385 10.28 -3.41 -1.34
CA THR A 385 11.23 -4.49 -1.04
C THR A 385 12.58 -4.24 -1.72
N VAL A 386 12.56 -3.90 -3.00
CA VAL A 386 13.78 -3.56 -3.75
C VAL A 386 14.46 -2.32 -3.15
N LEU A 387 13.70 -1.27 -2.81
CA LEU A 387 14.27 -0.06 -2.21
C LEU A 387 14.90 -0.30 -0.84
N ILE A 388 14.28 -1.09 0.03
CA ILE A 388 14.86 -1.44 1.34
C ILE A 388 16.20 -2.15 1.18
N VAL A 389 16.26 -3.17 0.31
CA VAL A 389 17.50 -3.91 0.05
C VAL A 389 18.57 -2.97 -0.50
N THR A 390 18.18 -2.02 -1.35
CA THR A 390 19.12 -1.06 -1.94
C THR A 390 19.65 -0.05 -0.92
N VAL A 391 18.82 0.41 0.01
CA VAL A 391 19.19 1.42 1.03
C VAL A 391 19.89 0.82 2.24
N PHE A 392 19.88 -0.52 2.42
CA PHE A 392 20.50 -1.17 3.57
C PHE A 392 21.99 -0.78 3.73
N PRO A 393 22.43 -0.29 4.90
CA PRO A 393 23.82 0.09 5.11
C PRO A 393 24.71 -1.15 5.23
N LEU A 394 25.56 -1.39 4.22
CA LEU A 394 26.54 -2.48 4.21
C LEU A 394 27.94 -1.89 4.15
N GLY A 395 28.85 -2.40 4.97
CA GLY A 395 30.28 -2.09 4.84
C GLY A 395 30.64 -0.63 5.12
N GLN A 396 29.71 0.17 5.66
CA GLN A 396 30.01 1.51 6.14
C GLN A 396 30.71 1.38 7.48
N ARG A 397 32.01 1.71 7.53
CA ARG A 397 32.70 1.93 8.80
C ARG A 397 31.91 2.98 9.57
N GLN A 398 31.22 2.55 10.64
CA GLN A 398 30.72 3.49 11.63
C GLN A 398 31.95 4.17 12.20
N ASN A 399 32.22 5.41 11.78
CA ASN A 399 33.08 6.30 12.54
C ASN A 399 32.34 6.56 13.85
N THR A 400 32.60 5.71 14.84
CA THR A 400 32.25 5.93 16.23
C THR A 400 33.07 7.13 16.70
N SER A 401 32.45 8.31 16.69
CA SER A 401 32.86 9.45 17.49
C SER A 401 31.85 9.64 18.60
#